data_AF-A0A3B4WAN4-F1
#
_entry.id   AF-A0A3B4WAN4-F1
#
_cell.length_a   1.000
_cell.length_b   1.000
_cell.length_c   1.000
_cell.angle_alpha   90.00
_cell.angle_beta   90.00
_cell.angle_gamma   90.00
#
_symmetry.space_group_name_H-M   'P 1'
#
loop_
_entity.id
_entity.type
_entity.pdbx_description
1 polymer ?
#
loop_
_entity_poly.entity_id
_entity_poly.type
_entity_poly.pdbx_seq_one_letter_code
_entity_poly.pdbx_strand_id
1 'polypeptide(L)'
;MAKKQRGKTTSQSKTANNEKQEENFTLMLESSDDEAPEEVTFEDSKAQALRSMKRALDTARREKELLKEKRRKRQELFQEQKKRKLLPDDLLEEIDSASSNLKGNYTVATVKEERASASFQQQAAKDFIQSRLYGPGSCRTTSNELLSLQNKKGRNKSAAVQFVKKDWGKLRRMN
;
A
#
# COMPACT_ATOMS: atom_id res chain seq x y z
N MET A 1 15.22 -8.51 -57.98
CA MET A 1 14.30 -7.48 -58.49
C MET A 1 12.87 -7.81 -58.02
N ALA A 2 12.37 -7.18 -56.96
CA ALA A 2 10.93 -7.16 -56.62
C ALA A 2 10.68 -6.07 -55.56
N LYS A 3 10.03 -4.97 -55.96
CA LYS A 3 9.56 -3.89 -55.07
C LYS A 3 8.21 -4.31 -54.50
N LYS A 4 7.99 -4.19 -53.18
CA LYS A 4 6.66 -4.36 -52.56
C LYS A 4 6.26 -3.13 -51.75
N GLN A 5 4.99 -2.78 -51.96
CA GLN A 5 4.36 -1.48 -51.74
C GLN A 5 3.83 -1.31 -50.30
N ARG A 6 3.80 -0.05 -49.88
CA ARG A 6 3.34 0.47 -48.57
C ARG A 6 1.82 0.49 -48.52
N GLY A 7 1.22 -0.30 -47.61
CA GLY A 7 -0.22 -0.29 -47.33
C GLY A 7 -0.67 0.98 -46.60
N LYS A 8 -1.82 1.51 -47.01
CA LYS A 8 -2.49 2.71 -46.51
C LYS A 8 -3.59 2.30 -45.52
N THR A 9 -3.61 2.87 -44.32
CA THR A 9 -4.68 2.66 -43.34
C THR A 9 -5.68 3.81 -43.42
N THR A 10 -6.92 3.49 -43.77
CA THR A 10 -8.08 4.39 -43.70
C THR A 10 -8.80 4.16 -42.37
N SER A 11 -8.75 5.14 -41.46
CA SER A 11 -9.54 5.14 -40.23
C SER A 11 -10.87 5.86 -40.50
N GLN A 12 -11.98 5.15 -40.38
CA GLN A 12 -13.33 5.69 -40.47
C GLN A 12 -13.72 6.31 -39.12
N SER A 13 -14.17 7.56 -39.15
CA SER A 13 -14.79 8.26 -38.03
C SER A 13 -16.21 7.74 -37.78
N LYS A 14 -16.59 7.58 -36.51
CA LYS A 14 -17.98 7.32 -36.11
C LYS A 14 -18.38 8.33 -35.04
N THR A 15 -19.18 9.30 -35.46
CA THR A 15 -19.82 10.32 -34.64
C THR A 15 -21.16 9.79 -34.15
N ALA A 16 -21.42 9.77 -32.84
CA ALA A 16 -22.76 9.76 -32.28
C ALA A 16 -22.72 10.07 -30.76
N ASN A 17 -23.58 11.01 -30.35
CA ASN A 17 -24.05 11.31 -29.00
C ASN A 17 -23.25 12.33 -28.17
N ASN A 18 -23.51 13.63 -28.39
CA ASN A 18 -23.18 14.72 -27.45
C ASN A 18 -24.29 15.78 -27.49
N GLU A 19 -25.46 15.48 -26.95
CA GLU A 19 -26.52 16.50 -26.75
C GLU A 19 -26.94 16.64 -25.28
N LYS A 20 -26.49 15.75 -24.38
CA LYS A 20 -26.89 15.77 -22.95
C LYS A 20 -25.80 16.21 -21.98
N GLN A 21 -24.60 16.53 -22.47
CA GLN A 21 -23.52 17.08 -21.64
C GLN A 21 -23.49 18.61 -21.64
N GLU A 22 -24.15 19.27 -22.59
CA GLU A 22 -24.05 20.71 -22.76
C GLU A 22 -24.85 21.47 -21.68
N GLU A 23 -26.04 21.00 -21.31
CA GLU A 23 -26.88 21.67 -20.30
C GLU A 23 -26.25 21.68 -18.89
N ASN A 24 -25.51 20.63 -18.53
CA ASN A 24 -24.78 20.56 -17.25
C ASN A 24 -23.50 21.41 -17.24
N PHE A 25 -22.90 21.66 -18.41
CA PHE A 25 -21.76 22.57 -18.52
C PHE A 25 -22.20 24.03 -18.55
N THR A 26 -23.36 24.33 -19.14
CA THR A 26 -23.92 25.68 -19.20
C THR A 26 -24.32 26.20 -17.80
N LEU A 27 -24.95 25.38 -16.97
CA LEU A 27 -25.35 25.79 -15.61
C LEU A 27 -24.19 25.99 -14.62
N MET A 28 -23.00 25.47 -14.91
CA MET A 28 -21.81 25.66 -14.07
C MET A 28 -21.02 26.93 -14.44
N LEU A 29 -21.29 27.54 -15.60
CA LEU A 29 -20.52 28.65 -16.14
C LEU A 29 -21.14 30.03 -15.85
N GLU A 30 -22.40 30.10 -15.45
CA GLU A 30 -23.15 31.37 -15.25
C GLU A 30 -22.96 32.01 -13.86
N SER A 31 -22.09 31.45 -13.01
CA SER A 31 -21.64 32.08 -11.75
C SER A 31 -20.15 32.39 -11.79
N SER A 32 -19.65 32.91 -12.91
CA SER A 32 -18.31 33.48 -12.99
C SER A 32 -18.40 34.98 -12.69
N ASP A 33 -18.09 35.33 -11.45
CA ASP A 33 -17.86 36.70 -11.00
C ASP A 33 -16.73 37.30 -11.87
N ASP A 34 -17.10 38.20 -12.78
CA ASP A 34 -16.28 38.82 -13.82
C ASP A 34 -15.33 39.89 -13.23
N GLU A 35 -14.67 39.56 -12.13
CA GLU A 35 -13.62 40.40 -11.57
C GLU A 35 -12.37 40.21 -12.43
N ALA A 36 -12.01 41.25 -13.18
CA ALA A 36 -10.83 41.26 -14.02
C ALA A 36 -9.60 40.80 -13.21
N PRO A 37 -8.69 40.00 -13.80
CA PRO A 37 -7.50 39.55 -13.08
C PRO A 37 -6.73 40.75 -12.54
N GLU A 38 -6.46 40.73 -11.24
CA GLU A 38 -5.69 41.76 -10.56
C GLU A 38 -4.37 41.99 -11.32
N GLU A 39 -4.08 43.23 -11.72
CA GLU A 39 -2.86 43.58 -12.44
C GLU A 39 -1.65 43.46 -11.49
N VAL A 40 -1.15 42.25 -11.31
CA VAL A 40 -0.01 41.97 -10.43
C VAL A 40 1.27 42.40 -11.14
N THR A 41 1.99 43.35 -10.57
CA THR A 41 3.28 43.76 -11.11
C THR A 41 4.29 42.61 -11.03
N PHE A 42 5.29 42.60 -11.92
CA PHE A 42 6.32 41.55 -11.93
C PHE A 42 7.07 41.46 -10.58
N GLU A 43 7.24 42.58 -9.89
CA GLU A 43 7.91 42.63 -8.60
C GLU A 43 7.04 42.05 -7.48
N ASP A 44 5.71 42.27 -7.53
CA ASP A 44 4.76 41.68 -6.60
C ASP A 44 4.66 40.16 -6.79
N SER A 45 4.61 39.69 -8.05
CA SER A 45 4.65 38.26 -8.37
C SER A 45 5.90 37.58 -7.82
N LYS A 46 7.06 38.23 -7.98
CA LYS A 46 8.33 37.77 -7.42
C LYS A 46 8.32 37.75 -5.88
N ALA A 47 7.79 38.79 -5.24
CA ALA A 47 7.67 38.84 -3.78
C ALA A 47 6.70 37.76 -3.24
N GLN A 48 5.59 37.53 -3.93
CA GLN A 48 4.61 36.50 -3.60
C GLN A 48 5.19 35.10 -3.73
N ALA A 49 5.95 34.83 -4.79
CA ALA A 49 6.63 33.55 -4.99
C ALA A 49 7.62 33.24 -3.85
N LEU A 50 8.43 34.24 -3.43
CA LEU A 50 9.36 34.08 -2.31
C LEU A 50 8.64 33.84 -0.98
N ARG A 51 7.55 34.56 -0.72
CA ARG A 51 6.71 34.36 0.48
C ARG A 51 6.07 32.98 0.48
N SER A 52 5.57 32.53 -0.66
CA SER A 52 4.98 31.20 -0.84
C SER A 52 6.00 30.10 -0.55
N MET A 53 7.20 30.19 -1.13
CA MET A 53 8.29 29.25 -0.87
C MET A 53 8.65 29.19 0.62
N LYS A 54 8.78 30.35 1.28
CA LYS A 54 9.10 30.41 2.71
C LYS A 54 8.01 29.73 3.56
N ARG A 55 6.74 30.04 3.28
CA ARG A 55 5.59 29.43 3.96
C ARG A 55 5.59 27.91 3.78
N ALA A 56 5.86 27.41 2.57
CA ALA A 56 5.91 25.99 2.26
C ALA A 56 7.03 25.25 3.03
N LEU A 57 8.20 25.89 3.19
CA LEU A 57 9.28 25.33 4.00
C LEU A 57 8.91 25.29 5.49
N ASP A 58 8.28 26.35 5.99
CA ASP A 58 7.87 26.44 7.39
C ASP A 58 6.71 25.48 7.73
N THR A 59 5.78 25.23 6.80
CA THR A 59 4.75 24.19 6.96
C THR A 59 5.38 22.80 6.99
N ALA A 60 6.30 22.50 6.07
CA ALA A 60 6.97 21.20 6.03
C ALA A 60 7.78 20.90 7.30
N ARG A 61 8.44 21.92 7.87
CA ARG A 61 9.15 21.81 9.15
C ARG A 61 8.19 21.49 10.29
N ARG A 62 7.09 22.25 10.43
CA ARG A 62 6.06 22.03 11.46
C ARG A 62 5.42 20.65 11.34
N GLU A 63 5.06 20.22 10.13
CA GLU A 63 4.46 18.91 9.89
C GLU A 63 5.41 17.77 10.29
N LYS A 64 6.71 17.90 9.99
CA LYS A 64 7.73 16.93 10.40
C LYS A 64 7.83 16.83 11.91
N GLU A 65 7.73 17.93 12.64
CA GLU A 65 7.74 17.96 14.11
C GLU A 65 6.50 17.29 14.70
N LEU A 66 5.31 17.62 14.18
CA LEU A 66 4.07 16.97 14.59
C LEU A 66 4.11 15.45 14.36
N LEU A 67 4.72 15.01 13.26
CA LEU A 67 4.86 13.59 12.97
C LEU A 67 5.82 12.88 13.95
N LYS A 68 6.91 13.56 14.35
CA LYS A 68 7.82 13.05 15.40
C LYS A 68 7.12 12.97 16.76
N GLU A 69 6.33 13.98 17.13
CA GLU A 69 5.58 13.98 18.38
C GLU A 69 4.56 12.84 18.42
N LYS A 70 3.80 12.63 17.33
CA LYS A 70 2.89 11.48 17.21
C LYS A 70 3.61 10.14 17.33
N ARG A 71 4.84 10.04 16.81
CA ARG A 71 5.67 8.84 16.98
C ARG A 71 6.08 8.63 18.44
N ARG A 72 6.50 9.68 19.14
CA ARG A 72 6.84 9.63 20.57
C ARG A 72 5.64 9.20 21.42
N LYS A 73 4.49 9.84 21.25
CA LYS A 73 3.24 9.49 21.94
C LYS A 73 2.86 8.02 21.74
N ARG A 74 2.95 7.49 20.52
CA ARG A 74 2.70 6.06 20.25
C ARG A 74 3.70 5.14 20.97
N GLN A 75 4.96 5.54 21.03
CA GLN A 75 5.99 4.78 21.74
C GLN A 75 5.75 4.79 23.25
N GLU A 76 5.37 5.95 23.82
CA GLU A 76 5.01 6.09 25.23
C GLU A 76 3.82 5.22 25.60
N LEU A 77 2.74 5.24 24.80
CA LEU A 77 1.59 4.37 24.99
C LEU A 77 1.95 2.89 24.95
N PHE A 78 2.85 2.49 24.05
CA PHE A 78 3.32 1.11 24.00
C PHE A 78 4.10 0.72 25.26
N GLN A 79 4.94 1.62 25.77
CA GLN A 79 5.69 1.38 27.00
C GLN A 79 4.76 1.35 28.22
N GLU A 80 3.78 2.25 28.32
CA GLU A 80 2.76 2.22 29.36
C GLU A 80 1.92 0.94 29.31
N GLN A 81 1.52 0.50 28.11
CA GLN A 81 0.81 -0.77 27.96
C GLN A 81 1.68 -1.95 28.37
N LYS A 82 2.98 -1.96 28.05
CA LYS A 82 3.90 -2.98 28.53
C LYS A 82 4.03 -2.96 30.06
N LYS A 83 4.18 -1.78 30.65
CA LYS A 83 4.23 -1.61 32.11
C LYS A 83 2.95 -2.05 32.81
N ARG A 84 1.78 -1.73 32.24
CA ARG A 84 0.47 -2.16 32.77
C ARG A 84 0.21 -3.65 32.62
N LYS A 85 0.78 -4.28 31.59
CA LYS A 85 0.67 -5.74 31.36
C LYS A 85 1.70 -6.54 32.15
N LEU A 86 2.75 -5.89 32.66
CA LEU A 86 3.67 -6.49 33.62
C LEU A 86 2.97 -6.52 34.98
N LEU A 87 3.11 -7.66 35.66
CA LEU A 87 2.68 -7.77 37.04
C LEU A 87 3.53 -6.82 37.90
N PRO A 88 2.99 -6.27 39.00
CA PRO A 88 3.78 -5.52 39.97
C PRO A 88 5.03 -6.30 40.40
N ASP A 89 6.15 -5.59 40.57
CA ASP A 89 7.43 -6.19 40.93
C ASP A 89 7.34 -6.99 42.24
N ASP A 90 6.51 -6.55 43.19
CA ASP A 90 6.24 -7.26 44.45
C ASP A 90 5.69 -8.69 44.22
N LEU A 91 4.82 -8.88 43.20
CA LEU A 91 4.29 -10.21 42.86
C LEU A 91 5.31 -11.06 42.09
N LEU A 92 6.18 -10.43 41.30
CA LEU A 92 7.28 -11.13 40.62
C LEU A 92 8.29 -11.65 41.64
N GLU A 93 8.63 -10.84 42.64
CA GLU A 93 9.52 -11.23 43.73
C GLU A 93 8.91 -12.38 44.57
N GLU A 94 7.61 -12.36 44.84
CA GLU A 94 6.91 -13.46 45.52
C GLU A 94 6.95 -14.77 44.70
N ILE A 95 6.71 -14.69 43.38
CA ILE A 95 6.76 -15.87 42.49
C ILE A 95 8.19 -16.42 42.41
N ASP A 96 9.20 -15.57 42.28
CA ASP A 96 10.60 -15.97 42.20
C ASP A 96 11.05 -16.60 43.53
N SER A 97 10.67 -16.01 44.66
CA SER A 97 10.89 -16.53 46.01
C SER A 97 10.20 -17.89 46.22
N ALA A 98 8.95 -18.02 45.79
CA ALA A 98 8.18 -19.27 45.88
C ALA A 98 8.77 -20.36 44.96
N SER A 99 9.29 -19.99 43.78
CA SER A 99 9.88 -20.94 42.83
C SER A 99 11.14 -21.62 43.37
N SER A 100 11.93 -20.90 44.17
CA SER A 100 13.16 -21.43 44.79
C SER A 100 12.90 -22.53 45.84
N ASN A 101 11.66 -22.63 46.35
CA ASN A 101 11.26 -23.62 47.36
C ASN A 101 10.70 -24.92 46.74
N LEU A 102 10.52 -24.98 45.41
CA LEU A 102 10.03 -26.17 44.71
C LEU A 102 11.20 -27.14 44.45
N LYS A 103 11.36 -28.15 45.33
CA LYS A 103 12.26 -29.30 45.09
C LYS A 103 11.70 -30.19 43.97
N GLY A 104 11.88 -29.79 42.72
CA GLY A 104 11.53 -30.61 41.57
C GLY A 104 11.48 -29.82 40.27
N ASN A 105 11.98 -30.41 39.19
CA ASN A 105 11.90 -29.87 37.84
C ASN A 105 10.50 -30.08 37.23
N TYR A 106 9.50 -29.37 37.76
CA TYR A 106 8.16 -29.36 37.18
C TYR A 106 8.19 -28.64 35.83
N THR A 107 8.03 -29.39 34.75
CA THR A 107 7.90 -28.84 33.40
C THR A 107 6.42 -28.63 33.11
N VAL A 108 5.96 -27.38 33.16
CA VAL A 108 4.60 -27.02 32.74
C VAL A 108 4.55 -27.07 31.22
N ALA A 109 4.10 -28.19 30.66
CA ALA A 109 3.70 -28.25 29.26
C ALA A 109 2.37 -27.49 29.13
N THR A 110 2.33 -26.48 28.27
CA THR A 110 1.05 -25.95 27.80
C THR A 110 0.36 -27.09 27.07
N VAL A 111 -0.69 -27.65 27.69
CA VAL A 111 -1.60 -28.56 27.00
C VAL A 111 -2.10 -27.75 25.83
N LYS A 112 -1.70 -28.16 24.63
CA LYS A 112 -2.18 -27.63 23.36
C LYS A 112 -3.63 -28.05 23.27
N GLU A 113 -4.47 -27.34 24.01
CA GLU A 113 -5.92 -27.46 24.06
C GLU A 113 -6.39 -27.69 22.63
N GLU A 114 -7.09 -28.81 22.45
CA GLU A 114 -7.28 -29.54 21.21
C GLU A 114 -7.03 -28.71 19.96
N ARG A 115 -5.83 -28.89 19.40
CA ARG A 115 -5.45 -28.37 18.09
C ARG A 115 -6.54 -28.65 17.04
N ALA A 116 -7.41 -29.65 17.25
CA ALA A 116 -8.55 -30.00 16.41
C ALA A 116 -9.71 -28.98 16.42
N SER A 117 -10.21 -28.53 17.59
CA SER A 117 -11.40 -27.66 17.66
C SER A 117 -11.07 -26.20 17.28
N ALA A 118 -9.96 -25.67 17.82
CA ALA A 118 -9.41 -24.39 17.39
C ALA A 118 -8.98 -24.43 15.90
N SER A 119 -8.54 -25.58 15.37
CA SER A 119 -8.28 -25.71 13.93
C SER A 119 -9.53 -25.66 13.09
N PHE A 120 -10.69 -26.15 13.56
CA PHE A 120 -11.91 -26.15 12.75
C PHE A 120 -12.40 -24.73 12.49
N GLN A 121 -12.49 -23.91 13.54
CA GLN A 121 -12.86 -22.50 13.39
C GLN A 121 -11.81 -21.73 12.57
N GLN A 122 -10.52 -22.01 12.77
CA GLN A 122 -9.45 -21.42 11.96
C GLN A 122 -9.52 -21.86 10.49
N GLN A 123 -9.89 -23.10 10.22
CA GLN A 123 -10.04 -23.64 8.88
C GLN A 123 -11.24 -22.98 8.19
N ALA A 124 -12.39 -22.92 8.86
CA ALA A 124 -13.56 -22.21 8.38
C ALA A 124 -13.27 -20.72 8.07
N ALA A 125 -12.49 -20.06 8.93
CA ALA A 125 -12.06 -18.68 8.69
C ALA A 125 -11.11 -18.56 7.48
N LYS A 126 -10.18 -19.50 7.30
CA LYS A 126 -9.29 -19.54 6.13
C LYS A 126 -10.10 -19.75 4.85
N ASP A 127 -11.06 -20.67 4.86
CA ASP A 127 -11.90 -20.99 3.70
C ASP A 127 -12.81 -19.79 3.34
N PHE A 128 -13.33 -19.07 4.35
CA PHE A 128 -14.07 -17.83 4.13
C PHE A 128 -13.21 -16.74 3.46
N ILE A 129 -11.98 -16.54 3.94
CA ILE A 129 -11.05 -15.56 3.33
C ILE A 129 -10.68 -15.99 1.91
N GLN A 130 -10.42 -17.28 1.70
CA GLN A 130 -10.08 -17.82 0.39
C GLN A 130 -11.23 -17.64 -0.60
N SER A 131 -12.46 -18.00 -0.25
CA SER A 131 -13.62 -17.84 -1.14
C SER A 131 -13.91 -16.37 -1.46
N ARG A 132 -13.77 -15.45 -0.51
CA ARG A 132 -14.07 -14.03 -0.71
C ARG A 132 -12.96 -13.24 -1.40
N LEU A 133 -11.69 -13.52 -1.10
CA LEU A 133 -10.55 -12.74 -1.60
C LEU A 133 -9.76 -13.44 -2.71
N TYR A 134 -9.70 -14.77 -2.71
CA TYR A 134 -8.82 -15.58 -3.57
C TYR A 134 -9.59 -16.64 -4.36
N GLY A 135 -10.92 -16.50 -4.48
CA GLY A 135 -11.81 -17.46 -5.13
C GLY A 135 -11.86 -17.30 -6.66
N PRO A 136 -12.63 -18.16 -7.35
CA PRO A 136 -12.82 -18.09 -8.79
C PRO A 136 -13.32 -16.70 -9.24
N GLY A 137 -12.64 -16.09 -10.21
CA GLY A 137 -12.93 -14.72 -10.67
C GLY A 137 -12.19 -13.61 -9.90
N SER A 138 -11.43 -13.94 -8.85
CA SER A 138 -10.53 -12.98 -8.19
C SER A 138 -9.19 -12.88 -8.91
N CYS A 139 -8.73 -11.66 -9.18
CA CYS A 139 -7.38 -11.39 -9.70
C CYS A 139 -6.29 -11.43 -8.61
N ARG A 140 -6.65 -11.77 -7.38
CA ARG A 140 -5.75 -11.78 -6.23
C ARG A 140 -5.27 -13.21 -5.96
N THR A 141 -3.96 -13.38 -5.81
CA THR A 141 -3.32 -14.66 -5.47
C THR A 141 -2.70 -14.60 -4.07
N THR A 142 -2.48 -15.73 -3.42
CA THR A 142 -1.80 -15.75 -2.11
C THR A 142 -0.29 -15.62 -2.24
N SER A 143 0.39 -15.06 -1.22
CA SER A 143 1.85 -14.92 -1.22
C SER A 143 2.57 -16.26 -1.38
N ASN A 144 2.09 -17.29 -0.67
CA ASN A 144 2.66 -18.63 -0.74
C ASN A 144 2.54 -19.23 -2.14
N GLU A 145 1.46 -18.93 -2.86
CA GLU A 145 1.29 -19.36 -4.25
C GLU A 145 2.27 -18.63 -5.17
N LEU A 146 2.40 -17.30 -5.06
CA LEU A 146 3.33 -16.51 -5.87
C LEU A 146 4.81 -16.84 -5.61
N LEU A 147 5.15 -17.13 -4.36
CA LEU A 147 6.53 -17.31 -3.90
C LEU A 147 6.89 -18.80 -3.66
N SER A 148 6.02 -19.74 -4.04
CA SER A 148 6.32 -21.17 -3.85
C SER A 148 7.54 -21.58 -4.67
N LEU A 149 8.41 -22.39 -4.05
CA LEU A 149 9.56 -22.97 -4.73
C LEU A 149 9.15 -23.90 -5.88
N GLN A 150 7.96 -24.50 -5.80
CA GLN A 150 7.39 -25.34 -6.85
C GLN A 150 7.07 -24.51 -8.11
N ASN A 151 6.48 -23.32 -7.97
CA ASN A 151 6.25 -22.42 -9.11
C ASN A 151 7.54 -21.83 -9.67
N LYS A 152 8.56 -21.65 -8.81
CA LYS A 152 9.90 -21.20 -9.22
C LYS A 152 10.69 -22.27 -9.99
N LYS A 153 10.60 -23.54 -9.58
CA LYS A 153 11.38 -24.67 -10.13
C LYS A 153 10.60 -25.51 -11.16
N GLY A 154 9.30 -25.27 -11.30
CA GLY A 154 8.43 -26.00 -12.23
C GLY A 154 8.77 -25.75 -13.70
N ARG A 155 8.37 -26.70 -14.56
CA ARG A 155 8.55 -26.60 -16.03
C ARG A 155 7.77 -25.42 -16.62
N ASN A 156 6.58 -25.17 -16.09
CA ASN A 156 5.74 -24.01 -16.38
C ASN A 156 6.00 -22.94 -15.32
N LYS A 157 6.95 -22.06 -15.57
CA LYS A 157 7.25 -20.92 -14.69
C LYS A 157 6.07 -19.94 -14.78
N SER A 158 5.25 -19.84 -13.74
CA SER A 158 4.25 -18.78 -13.65
C SER A 158 4.96 -17.42 -13.71
N ALA A 159 4.33 -16.43 -14.32
CA ALA A 159 4.92 -15.14 -14.65
C ALA A 159 5.18 -14.25 -13.41
N ALA A 160 5.98 -14.72 -12.46
CA ALA A 160 6.49 -13.88 -11.39
C ALA A 160 7.74 -13.11 -11.81
N VAL A 161 8.44 -13.53 -12.89
CA VAL A 161 9.63 -12.83 -13.41
C VAL A 161 9.83 -13.14 -14.90
N GLN A 162 8.90 -12.75 -15.76
CA GLN A 162 9.28 -12.49 -17.15
C GLN A 162 9.65 -11.01 -17.20
N PHE A 163 10.93 -10.69 -16.99
CA PHE A 163 11.41 -9.35 -17.34
C PHE A 163 11.00 -9.09 -18.78
N VAL A 164 10.20 -8.05 -18.94
CA VAL A 164 9.67 -7.57 -20.21
C VAL A 164 10.84 -7.45 -21.18
N LYS A 165 10.82 -8.29 -22.23
CA LYS A 165 11.77 -8.39 -23.35
C LYS A 165 13.16 -8.95 -23.02
N LYS A 166 13.41 -10.20 -23.48
CA LYS A 166 14.75 -10.81 -23.58
C LYS A 166 15.71 -10.11 -24.55
N ASP A 167 15.21 -9.17 -25.34
CA ASP A 167 15.99 -8.42 -26.33
C ASP A 167 16.49 -7.07 -25.82
N TRP A 168 16.18 -6.72 -24.57
CA TRP A 168 16.72 -5.52 -23.93
C TRP A 168 18.24 -5.65 -23.82
N GLY A 169 18.98 -4.88 -24.63
CA GLY A 169 20.45 -4.91 -24.69
C GLY A 169 21.06 -5.58 -25.92
N LYS A 170 20.26 -6.10 -26.87
CA LYS A 170 20.80 -6.53 -28.17
C LYS A 170 21.07 -5.32 -29.06
N LEU A 171 22.27 -4.72 -28.92
CA LEU A 171 22.77 -3.70 -29.84
C LEU A 171 22.98 -4.34 -31.22
N ARG A 172 22.12 -4.01 -32.19
CA ARG A 172 22.39 -4.34 -33.60
C ARG A 172 23.60 -3.52 -34.05
N ARG A 173 24.73 -4.19 -34.31
CA ARG A 173 25.81 -3.60 -35.13
C ARG A 173 25.24 -3.37 -36.52
N MET A 174 25.07 -2.10 -36.87
CA MET A 174 24.75 -1.67 -38.23
C MET A 174 26.07 -1.76 -39.02
N ASN A 175 26.11 -2.65 -40.01
CA ASN A 175 27.11 -2.63 -41.07
C ASN A 175 26.55 -1.83 -42.25
#